data_AF-A0A1B9GY89-F1
#
_entry.id   AF-A0A1B9GY89-F1
#
_cell.length_a   1.000
_cell.length_b   1.000
_cell.length_c   1.000
_cell.angle_alpha   90.00
_cell.angle_beta   90.00
_cell.angle_gamma   90.00
#
_symmetry.space_group_name_H-M   'P 1'
#
loop_
_entity.id
_entity.type
_entity.pdbx_description
1 polymer ?
#
loop_
_entity_poly.entity_id
_entity_poly.type
_entity_poly.pdbx_seq_one_letter_code
_entity_poly.pdbx_strand_id
1 'polypeptide(L)'
;MLCGRPLTFFIRPLGVRCTHGVPKRVTVPPPTHWEELPRSLAYRKALLLLSVPVPPSSWPSHLEMASSLLATASAHLKSKGIAVNAIYDGSGQEAEFKKDDEQYRARLFFPDGFTKEYKMFNMESISSEALLTDSQHHPADDLQAESVSKQAVKEILVCTHGSRDCRCSDRGGPLVDALREEVERRSLRNKIKITEIAHVGGHKYAANAILLPSLDMLSNLTAEHAPALVSHALAPSKGSLWPHWRGRYGLTEDQQAKLWSRMSKVEHKKEDFMANENERVTLRFKTFEGEEKVVSANIGENLLEVGKKHDLPSLEGVCGGNLECATCHLYMSQEPPAPISEPSDEEYDMLGYALGYKDGESRLGCQIQVTKELGEWANSGGIISLPRF
;
A
#
# COMPACT_ATOMS: atom_id res chain seq x y z
N MET A 1 -9.34 -67.15 -21.92
CA MET A 1 -8.73 -66.81 -20.61
C MET A 1 -8.40 -65.32 -20.63
N LEU A 2 -8.87 -64.56 -19.66
CA LEU A 2 -8.58 -63.12 -19.52
C LEU A 2 -7.45 -62.93 -18.52
N CYS A 3 -6.42 -62.18 -18.92
CA CYS A 3 -5.34 -61.67 -18.09
C CYS A 3 -4.89 -60.39 -18.80
N GLY A 4 -4.75 -59.22 -18.19
CA GLY A 4 -4.65 -58.87 -16.78
C GLY A 4 -3.69 -57.69 -16.71
N ARG A 5 -4.22 -56.46 -16.67
CA ARG A 5 -3.41 -55.23 -16.53
C ARG A 5 -3.98 -54.39 -15.39
N PRO A 6 -3.15 -53.87 -14.47
CA PRO A 6 -3.61 -53.04 -13.37
C PRO A 6 -3.97 -51.62 -13.83
N LEU A 7 -4.99 -51.01 -13.22
CA LEU A 7 -5.21 -49.57 -13.32
C LEU A 7 -4.23 -48.84 -12.39
N THR A 8 -3.34 -48.04 -12.96
CA THR A 8 -2.62 -46.98 -12.25
C THR A 8 -3.39 -45.67 -12.38
N PHE A 9 -4.07 -45.25 -11.31
CA PHE A 9 -4.66 -43.91 -11.22
C PHE A 9 -3.54 -42.86 -11.12
N PHE A 10 -3.25 -42.17 -12.22
CA PHE A 10 -2.45 -40.94 -12.18
C PHE A 10 -3.35 -39.76 -11.78
N ILE A 11 -3.35 -39.43 -10.49
CA ILE A 11 -3.85 -38.13 -10.04
C ILE A 11 -2.85 -37.08 -10.50
N ARG A 12 -3.16 -36.35 -11.57
CA ARG A 12 -2.43 -35.13 -11.93
C ARG A 12 -2.73 -34.07 -10.86
N PRO A 13 -1.73 -33.44 -10.23
CA PRO A 13 -1.98 -32.23 -9.46
C PRO A 13 -2.44 -31.13 -10.43
N LEU A 14 -3.57 -30.50 -10.11
CA LEU A 14 -4.06 -29.29 -10.79
C LEU A 14 -3.19 -28.10 -10.36
N GLY A 15 -1.94 -28.09 -10.82
CA GLY A 15 -1.10 -26.91 -10.75
C GLY A 15 -1.63 -25.86 -11.72
N VAL A 16 -2.24 -24.79 -11.20
CA VAL A 16 -2.53 -23.58 -11.97
C VAL A 16 -1.21 -22.94 -12.33
N ARG A 17 -0.64 -23.36 -13.47
CA ARG A 17 0.47 -22.66 -14.10
C ARG A 17 -0.08 -21.35 -14.66
N CYS A 18 0.39 -20.22 -14.16
CA CYS A 18 0.25 -18.95 -14.86
C CYS A 18 0.94 -19.08 -16.22
N THR A 19 0.18 -19.34 -17.28
CA THR A 19 0.69 -19.44 -18.66
C THR A 19 0.91 -18.05 -19.25
N HIS A 20 1.81 -17.29 -18.64
CA HIS A 20 2.42 -16.13 -19.25
C HIS A 20 3.84 -16.56 -19.64
N GLY A 21 4.03 -16.83 -20.94
CA GLY A 21 5.38 -16.93 -21.48
C GLY A 21 6.13 -15.63 -21.20
N VAL A 22 7.43 -15.72 -20.96
CA VAL A 22 8.30 -14.58 -20.60
C VAL A 22 7.87 -13.33 -21.35
N PRO A 23 7.30 -12.32 -20.67
CA PRO A 23 6.92 -11.10 -21.35
C PRO A 23 8.17 -10.52 -22.00
N LYS A 24 8.09 -10.20 -23.30
CA LYS A 24 9.05 -9.23 -23.84
C LYS A 24 8.99 -8.02 -22.92
N ARG A 25 10.13 -7.50 -22.46
CA ARG A 25 10.19 -6.29 -21.61
C ARG A 25 9.52 -5.13 -22.36
N VAL A 26 8.21 -4.97 -22.18
CA VAL A 26 7.47 -3.79 -22.58
C VAL A 26 7.69 -2.81 -21.44
N THR A 27 8.61 -1.88 -21.64
CA THR A 27 8.75 -0.71 -20.78
C THR A 27 7.47 0.10 -20.89
N VAL A 28 6.53 -0.12 -19.97
CA VAL A 28 5.34 0.72 -19.85
C VAL A 28 5.85 2.14 -19.57
N PRO A 29 5.53 3.13 -20.44
CA PRO A 29 5.99 4.49 -20.22
C PRO A 29 5.46 5.03 -18.88
N PRO A 30 6.20 5.95 -18.23
CA PRO A 30 5.69 6.61 -17.02
C PRO A 30 4.38 7.34 -17.34
N PRO A 31 3.40 7.36 -16.42
CA PRO A 31 2.15 8.06 -16.63
C PRO A 31 2.40 9.57 -16.78
N THR A 32 1.67 10.22 -17.68
CA THR A 32 1.83 11.67 -17.95
C THR A 32 1.25 12.56 -16.85
N HIS A 33 0.38 12.01 -16.01
CA HIS A 33 -0.19 12.67 -14.83
C HIS A 33 -0.18 11.70 -13.65
N TRP A 34 0.05 12.25 -12.45
CA TRP A 34 0.07 11.49 -11.21
C TRP A 34 -1.27 11.64 -10.48
N GLU A 35 -1.97 10.54 -10.22
CA GLU A 35 -3.19 10.55 -9.41
C GLU A 35 -2.89 10.92 -7.95
N GLU A 36 -3.75 11.73 -7.32
CA GLU A 36 -3.65 12.01 -5.88
C GLU A 36 -4.05 10.78 -5.07
N LEU A 37 -3.08 10.21 -4.36
CA LEU A 37 -3.29 8.97 -3.59
C LEU A 37 -3.76 9.27 -2.15
N PRO A 38 -4.72 8.52 -1.56
CA PRO A 38 -5.24 8.77 -0.21
C PRO A 38 -4.13 8.77 0.86
N ARG A 39 -3.77 9.94 1.40
CA ARG A 39 -2.48 10.19 2.11
C ARG A 39 -2.43 9.71 3.57
N SER A 40 -2.96 8.52 3.87
CA SER A 40 -2.86 7.92 5.21
C SER A 40 -2.49 6.42 5.16
N LEU A 41 -1.45 6.05 5.92
CA LEU A 41 -1.24 4.66 6.33
C LEU A 41 -2.07 4.36 7.57
N ALA A 42 -2.56 3.13 7.68
CA ALA A 42 -3.16 2.63 8.92
C ALA A 42 -2.14 2.63 10.07
N TYR A 43 -2.54 3.14 11.23
CA TYR A 43 -1.64 3.33 12.38
C TYR A 43 -0.96 2.01 12.82
N ARG A 44 0.37 2.03 12.82
CA ARG A 44 1.26 0.97 13.31
C ARG A 44 2.44 1.61 14.02
N LYS A 45 2.57 1.45 15.34
CA LYS A 45 3.57 2.18 16.15
C LYS A 45 5.03 1.79 15.87
N ALA A 46 5.24 0.62 15.27
CA ALA A 46 6.56 0.10 14.92
C ALA A 46 6.50 -0.91 13.76
N LEU A 47 7.66 -1.23 13.19
CA LEU A 47 7.85 -2.23 12.15
C LEU A 47 8.98 -3.20 12.55
N LEU A 48 8.67 -4.49 12.68
CA LEU A 48 9.64 -5.58 12.82
C LEU A 48 9.94 -6.18 11.44
N LEU A 49 11.23 -6.28 11.09
CA LEU A 49 11.70 -6.87 9.84
C LEU A 49 12.51 -8.13 10.12
N LEU A 50 12.11 -9.26 9.52
CA LEU A 50 12.85 -10.52 9.55
C LEU A 50 13.73 -10.65 8.28
N SER A 51 15.05 -10.76 8.43
CA SER A 51 15.96 -11.09 7.31
C SER A 51 15.85 -12.58 6.97
N VAL A 52 15.10 -12.91 5.93
CA VAL A 52 14.86 -14.28 5.49
C VAL A 52 15.90 -14.73 4.46
N PRO A 53 16.35 -16.01 4.50
CA PRO A 53 17.42 -16.52 3.63
C PRO A 53 16.94 -16.91 2.22
N VAL A 54 15.63 -16.82 1.97
CA VAL A 54 14.97 -17.14 0.70
C VAL A 54 14.84 -15.87 -0.14
N PRO A 55 15.29 -15.86 -1.42
CA PRO A 55 15.21 -14.67 -2.27
C PRO A 55 13.78 -14.38 -2.76
N PRO A 56 13.46 -13.14 -3.15
CA PRO A 56 12.11 -12.75 -3.59
C PRO A 56 11.55 -13.53 -4.78
N SER A 57 12.44 -14.04 -5.65
CA SER A 57 12.09 -14.94 -6.77
C SER A 57 11.48 -16.27 -6.32
N SER A 58 11.68 -16.65 -5.07
CA SER A 58 11.26 -17.93 -4.47
C SER A 58 10.18 -17.74 -3.38
N TRP A 59 9.72 -16.51 -3.14
CA TRP A 59 8.64 -16.25 -2.19
C TRP A 59 7.28 -16.68 -2.76
N PRO A 60 6.43 -17.40 -2.01
CA PRO A 60 5.04 -17.67 -2.40
C PRO A 60 4.13 -16.46 -2.12
N SER A 61 3.00 -16.38 -2.83
CA SER A 61 2.03 -15.27 -2.75
C SER A 61 1.51 -14.95 -1.33
N HIS A 62 1.56 -15.93 -0.42
CA HIS A 62 1.31 -15.76 1.01
C HIS A 62 2.56 -16.23 1.77
N LEU A 63 3.44 -15.30 2.11
CA LEU A 63 4.75 -15.60 2.70
C LEU A 63 4.62 -16.23 4.10
N GLU A 64 3.59 -15.81 4.83
CA GLU A 64 3.21 -16.33 6.14
C GLU A 64 2.76 -17.80 6.09
N MET A 65 2.37 -18.32 4.92
CA MET A 65 2.07 -19.76 4.77
C MET A 65 3.32 -20.62 4.60
N ALA A 66 4.47 -20.02 4.33
CA ALA A 66 5.76 -20.72 4.22
C ALA A 66 6.66 -20.53 5.45
N SER A 67 6.46 -19.46 6.23
CA SER A 67 7.21 -19.19 7.47
C SER A 67 6.28 -19.14 8.69
N SER A 68 6.36 -20.19 9.52
CA SER A 68 5.64 -20.31 10.79
C SER A 68 6.06 -19.22 11.78
N LEU A 69 7.34 -18.87 11.78
CA LEU A 69 7.91 -17.78 12.57
C LEU A 69 7.33 -16.42 12.15
N LEU A 70 7.28 -16.13 10.85
CA LEU A 70 6.67 -14.89 10.33
C LEU A 70 5.18 -14.82 10.68
N ALA A 71 4.43 -15.91 10.47
CA ALA A 71 3.01 -15.98 10.78
C ALA A 71 2.73 -15.73 12.28
N THR A 72 3.48 -16.40 13.15
CA THR A 72 3.30 -16.31 14.61
C THR A 72 3.72 -14.94 15.14
N ALA A 73 4.84 -14.39 14.66
CA ALA A 73 5.28 -13.05 15.02
C ALA A 73 4.26 -12.00 14.58
N SER A 74 3.77 -12.07 13.34
CA SER A 74 2.70 -11.20 12.82
C SER A 74 1.44 -11.26 13.67
N ALA A 75 0.95 -12.46 14.00
CA ALA A 75 -0.25 -12.63 14.81
C ALA A 75 -0.09 -12.06 16.23
N HIS A 76 1.04 -12.34 16.88
CA HIS A 76 1.32 -11.87 18.24
C HIS A 76 1.48 -10.34 18.31
N LEU A 77 2.28 -9.76 17.41
CA LEU A 77 2.67 -8.35 17.46
C LEU A 77 1.62 -7.39 16.89
N LYS A 78 0.73 -7.85 16.00
CA LYS A 78 -0.41 -7.06 15.46
C LYS A 78 -1.27 -6.46 16.57
N SER A 79 -1.52 -7.23 17.64
CA SER A 79 -2.30 -6.78 18.82
C SER A 79 -1.64 -5.63 19.59
N LYS A 80 -0.31 -5.56 19.56
CA LYS A 80 0.51 -4.52 20.19
C LYS A 80 0.71 -3.29 19.28
N GLY A 81 0.03 -3.23 18.13
CA GLY A 81 0.17 -2.16 17.14
C GLY A 81 1.45 -2.23 16.31
N ILE A 82 2.21 -3.32 16.38
CA ILE A 82 3.49 -3.49 15.67
C ILE A 82 3.23 -4.29 14.38
N ALA A 83 3.67 -3.74 13.24
CA ALA A 83 3.68 -4.48 11.98
C ALA A 83 4.89 -5.42 11.93
N VAL A 84 4.74 -6.54 11.23
CA VAL A 84 5.84 -7.49 10.98
C VAL A 84 5.90 -7.73 9.47
N ASN A 85 7.11 -7.75 8.91
CA ASN A 85 7.33 -8.05 7.49
C ASN A 85 8.67 -8.78 7.31
N ALA A 86 8.88 -9.40 6.15
CA ALA A 86 10.13 -10.06 5.79
C ALA A 86 10.95 -9.19 4.81
N ILE A 87 12.26 -9.25 4.94
CA ILE A 87 13.21 -8.64 4.00
C ILE A 87 14.21 -9.68 3.51
N TYR A 88 14.69 -9.49 2.29
CA TYR A 88 15.85 -10.19 1.75
C TYR A 88 17.00 -9.19 1.63
N ASP A 89 18.02 -9.37 2.47
CA ASP A 89 19.23 -8.54 2.52
C ASP A 89 20.46 -9.24 1.92
N GLY A 90 20.26 -10.36 1.22
CA GLY A 90 21.34 -11.17 0.65
C GLY A 90 21.95 -12.19 1.60
N SER A 91 21.37 -12.42 2.79
CA SER A 91 21.90 -13.34 3.81
C SER A 91 21.80 -14.84 3.47
N GLY A 92 21.16 -15.22 2.36
CA GLY A 92 20.98 -16.62 1.97
C GLY A 92 20.71 -16.82 0.49
N GLN A 93 20.62 -18.10 0.10
CA GLN A 93 20.23 -18.59 -1.23
C GLN A 93 19.30 -19.82 -1.08
N GLU A 94 18.56 -19.90 0.02
CA GLU A 94 17.69 -21.05 0.32
C GLU A 94 16.51 -21.05 -0.66
N ALA A 95 16.19 -22.21 -1.25
CA ALA A 95 15.14 -22.32 -2.26
C ALA A 95 13.72 -22.30 -1.65
N GLU A 96 13.59 -22.75 -0.41
CA GLU A 96 12.36 -22.87 0.36
C GLU A 96 12.63 -22.47 1.81
N PHE A 97 11.58 -22.11 2.54
CA PHE A 97 11.64 -21.85 3.98
C PHE A 97 11.81 -23.15 4.77
N LYS A 98 12.51 -23.08 5.90
CA LYS A 98 12.60 -24.20 6.85
C LYS A 98 11.26 -24.36 7.55
N LYS A 99 10.75 -25.59 7.62
CA LYS A 99 9.46 -25.89 8.25
C LYS A 99 9.54 -25.89 9.77
N ASP A 100 10.70 -26.28 10.29
CA ASP A 100 11.04 -26.38 11.70
C ASP A 100 12.32 -25.57 11.97
N ASP A 101 12.53 -25.15 13.22
CA ASP A 101 13.72 -24.41 13.69
C ASP A 101 14.08 -23.15 12.88
N GLU A 102 13.07 -22.40 12.44
CA GLU A 102 13.26 -21.08 11.84
C GLU A 102 13.96 -20.12 12.83
N GLN A 103 15.09 -19.56 12.40
CA GLN A 103 15.86 -18.58 13.14
C GLN A 103 16.45 -17.55 12.19
N TYR A 104 16.07 -16.28 12.38
CA TYR A 104 16.43 -15.17 11.49
C TYR A 104 17.02 -13.99 12.25
N ARG A 105 17.79 -13.14 11.57
CA ARG A 105 18.10 -11.82 12.12
C ARG A 105 16.82 -10.97 12.06
N ALA A 106 16.44 -10.32 13.15
CA ALA A 106 15.30 -9.42 13.18
C ALA A 106 15.70 -8.01 13.60
N ARG A 107 15.01 -7.00 13.06
CA ARG A 107 15.22 -5.58 13.40
C ARG A 107 13.89 -4.88 13.62
N LEU A 108 13.70 -4.31 14.80
CA LEU A 108 12.51 -3.55 15.20
C LEU A 108 12.81 -2.06 15.07
N PHE A 109 11.93 -1.32 14.40
CA PHE A 109 12.05 0.12 14.15
C PHE A 109 10.83 0.88 14.67
N PHE A 110 11.08 2.00 15.32
CA PHE A 110 10.09 3.00 15.71
C PHE A 110 10.37 4.34 15.01
N PRO A 111 9.35 5.18 14.76
CA PRO A 111 9.50 6.40 13.97
C PRO A 111 10.23 7.55 14.69
N ASP A 112 10.52 7.41 15.98
CA ASP A 112 11.42 8.27 16.76
C ASP A 112 12.91 7.84 16.64
N GLY A 113 13.20 6.82 15.82
CA GLY A 113 14.54 6.33 15.56
C GLY A 113 15.05 5.33 16.61
N PHE A 114 14.22 4.98 17.61
CA PHE A 114 14.53 3.85 18.48
C PHE A 114 14.53 2.56 17.64
N THR A 115 15.61 1.79 17.77
CA THR A 115 15.81 0.57 16.99
C THR A 115 16.40 -0.53 17.86
N LYS A 116 15.97 -1.77 17.60
CA LYS A 116 16.47 -2.96 18.28
C LYS A 116 16.79 -4.06 17.28
N GLU A 117 17.86 -4.79 17.55
CA GLU A 117 18.33 -5.88 16.70
C GLU A 117 18.40 -7.18 17.50
N TYR A 118 17.82 -8.24 16.95
CA TYR A 118 17.86 -9.59 17.46
C TYR A 118 18.67 -10.42 16.46
N LYS A 119 19.86 -10.89 16.87
CA LYS A 119 20.74 -11.68 15.99
C LYS A 119 20.17 -13.06 15.65
N MET A 120 19.37 -13.60 16.55
CA MET A 120 18.77 -14.94 16.48
C MET A 120 17.32 -14.84 16.99
N PHE A 121 16.42 -14.40 16.12
CA PHE A 121 14.99 -14.32 16.39
C PHE A 121 14.33 -15.63 15.96
N ASN A 122 13.63 -16.28 16.89
CA ASN A 122 12.97 -17.58 16.76
C ASN A 122 11.62 -17.58 17.49
N MET A 123 10.94 -18.73 17.58
CA MET A 123 9.65 -18.85 18.28
C MET A 123 9.70 -18.44 19.75
N GLU A 124 10.79 -18.76 20.47
CA GLU A 124 11.00 -18.34 21.86
C GLU A 124 11.17 -16.81 22.00
N SER A 125 11.78 -16.18 20.99
CA SER A 125 11.99 -14.73 20.96
C SER A 125 10.68 -13.95 20.97
N ILE A 126 9.60 -14.50 20.39
CA ILE A 126 8.25 -13.89 20.34
C ILE A 126 7.70 -13.65 21.75
N SER A 127 7.96 -14.57 22.69
CA SER A 127 7.50 -14.49 24.08
C SER A 127 8.57 -13.95 25.05
N SER A 128 9.76 -13.61 24.55
CA SER A 128 10.88 -13.17 25.39
C SER A 128 10.62 -11.84 26.12
N GLU A 129 11.13 -11.72 27.34
CA GLU A 129 11.06 -10.49 28.14
C GLU A 129 11.71 -9.30 27.39
N ALA A 130 12.75 -9.55 26.61
CA ALA A 130 13.40 -8.55 25.76
C ALA A 130 12.45 -7.96 24.71
N LEU A 131 11.80 -8.81 23.90
CA LEU A 131 10.82 -8.34 22.91
C LEU A 131 9.59 -7.72 23.58
N LEU A 132 9.14 -8.27 24.71
CA LEU A 132 8.01 -7.71 25.45
C LEU A 132 8.33 -6.28 25.93
N THR A 133 9.49 -6.07 26.54
CA THR A 133 9.98 -4.75 26.99
C THR A 133 10.14 -3.80 25.81
N ASP A 134 10.81 -4.22 24.74
CA ASP A 134 11.01 -3.39 23.56
C ASP A 134 9.69 -3.05 22.84
N SER A 135 8.70 -3.95 22.89
CA SER A 135 7.34 -3.72 22.35
C SER A 135 6.50 -2.73 23.16
N GLN A 136 6.90 -2.41 24.41
CA GLN A 136 6.23 -1.41 25.24
C GLN A 136 6.73 0.01 24.95
N HIS A 137 7.78 0.19 24.14
CA HIS A 137 8.19 1.51 23.69
C HIS A 137 7.05 2.22 22.96
N HIS A 138 6.93 3.52 23.18
CA HIS A 138 5.99 4.42 22.51
C HIS A 138 6.80 5.65 22.07
N PRO A 139 6.76 6.03 20.78
CA PRO A 139 7.47 7.22 20.32
C PRO A 139 6.91 8.46 21.01
N ALA A 140 7.79 9.35 21.47
CA ALA A 140 7.38 10.60 22.10
C ALA A 140 6.66 11.53 21.10
N ASP A 141 5.64 12.25 21.58
CA ASP A 141 4.76 13.12 20.77
C ASP A 141 5.52 14.05 19.79
N ASP A 142 4.97 14.16 18.57
CA ASP A 142 5.25 15.04 17.41
C ASP A 142 6.72 15.49 17.16
N LEU A 143 7.37 16.11 18.14
CA LEU A 143 8.69 16.75 18.04
C LEU A 143 9.85 15.77 17.72
N GLN A 144 9.79 14.51 18.18
CA GLN A 144 10.89 13.56 17.91
C GLN A 144 10.79 12.92 16.52
N ALA A 145 9.59 12.59 16.03
CA ALA A 145 9.39 12.06 14.67
C ALA A 145 9.90 13.04 13.58
N GLU A 146 9.84 14.35 13.84
CA GLU A 146 10.46 15.38 12.99
C GLU A 146 11.99 15.39 13.04
N SER A 147 12.58 15.05 14.18
CA SER A 147 14.05 14.97 14.30
C SER A 147 14.61 13.82 13.46
N VAL A 148 13.86 12.73 13.35
CA VAL A 148 14.24 11.55 12.54
C VAL A 148 14.14 11.83 11.04
N SER A 149 13.15 12.61 10.60
CA SER A 149 13.08 13.03 9.18
C SER A 149 14.20 13.98 8.75
N LYS A 150 15.00 14.48 9.70
CA LYS A 150 16.24 15.23 9.44
C LYS A 150 17.49 14.33 9.43
N GLN A 151 17.38 13.06 9.85
CA GLN A 151 18.48 12.10 9.73
C GLN A 151 18.57 11.60 8.28
N ALA A 152 19.79 11.31 7.82
CA ALA A 152 19.98 10.65 6.54
C ALA A 152 19.42 9.23 6.59
N VAL A 153 18.66 8.85 5.56
CA VAL A 153 18.16 7.49 5.35
C VAL A 153 19.34 6.56 5.13
N LYS A 154 19.39 5.49 5.92
CA LYS A 154 20.47 4.50 5.92
C LYS A 154 20.15 3.30 5.04
N GLU A 155 18.86 3.03 4.83
CA GLU A 155 18.40 1.87 4.07
C GLU A 155 17.07 2.18 3.39
N ILE A 156 16.98 1.80 2.11
CA ILE A 156 15.77 1.90 1.30
C ILE A 156 15.27 0.48 1.08
N LEU A 157 14.09 0.18 1.61
CA LEU A 157 13.39 -1.08 1.41
C LEU A 157 12.49 -0.93 0.19
N VAL A 158 12.60 -1.78 -0.82
CA VAL A 158 11.72 -1.74 -2.01
C VAL A 158 10.97 -3.06 -2.15
N CYS A 159 9.68 -2.97 -2.41
CA CYS A 159 8.82 -4.13 -2.60
C CYS A 159 9.17 -4.87 -3.89
N THR A 160 9.58 -6.15 -3.81
CA THR A 160 9.86 -7.00 -4.99
C THR A 160 9.06 -8.31 -5.01
N HIS A 161 7.98 -8.40 -4.22
CA HIS A 161 7.20 -9.62 -4.01
C HIS A 161 6.29 -10.01 -5.20
N GLY A 162 6.90 -10.38 -6.32
CA GLY A 162 6.24 -10.64 -7.61
C GLY A 162 5.14 -11.70 -7.62
N SER A 163 5.22 -12.71 -6.75
CA SER A 163 4.22 -13.77 -6.64
C SER A 163 2.95 -13.34 -5.91
N ARG A 164 3.03 -12.30 -5.05
CA ARG A 164 1.87 -11.66 -4.42
C ARG A 164 1.27 -10.61 -5.35
N ASP A 165 2.10 -9.80 -5.98
CA ASP A 165 1.69 -8.81 -6.98
C ASP A 165 2.79 -8.69 -8.04
N CYS A 166 2.44 -8.99 -9.30
CA CYS A 166 3.38 -8.96 -10.42
C CYS A 166 4.05 -7.60 -10.59
N ARG A 167 3.38 -6.49 -10.27
CA ARG A 167 3.92 -5.12 -10.41
C ARG A 167 5.04 -4.83 -9.42
N CYS A 168 5.06 -5.54 -8.28
CA CYS A 168 6.20 -5.50 -7.36
C CYS A 168 7.46 -6.08 -8.03
N SER A 169 7.33 -7.11 -8.87
CA SER A 169 8.44 -7.58 -9.73
C SER A 169 8.71 -6.58 -10.87
N ASP A 170 7.69 -6.22 -11.65
CA ASP A 170 7.84 -5.46 -12.89
C ASP A 170 8.29 -4.00 -12.71
N ARG A 171 8.03 -3.40 -11.55
CA ARG A 171 8.45 -2.03 -11.21
C ARG A 171 9.46 -2.00 -10.06
N GLY A 172 9.26 -2.82 -9.03
CA GLY A 172 10.13 -2.86 -7.86
C GLY A 172 11.51 -3.42 -8.17
N GLY A 173 11.60 -4.51 -8.93
CA GLY A 173 12.88 -5.08 -9.38
C GLY A 173 13.74 -4.07 -10.16
N PRO A 174 13.22 -3.46 -11.24
CA PRO A 174 13.93 -2.41 -11.96
C PRO A 174 14.29 -1.17 -11.12
N LEU A 175 13.46 -0.80 -10.14
CA LEU A 175 13.80 0.27 -9.18
C LEU A 175 14.96 -0.14 -8.26
N VAL A 176 15.00 -1.38 -7.77
CA VAL A 176 16.10 -1.91 -6.96
C VAL A 176 17.41 -1.90 -7.76
N ASP A 177 17.38 -2.34 -9.01
CA ASP A 177 18.57 -2.34 -9.89
C ASP A 177 19.06 -0.91 -10.15
N ALA A 178 18.17 0.02 -10.52
CA ALA A 178 18.51 1.42 -10.74
C ALA A 178 19.02 2.12 -9.46
N LEU A 179 18.48 1.78 -8.28
CA LEU A 179 18.97 2.28 -7.00
C LEU A 179 20.36 1.71 -6.66
N ARG A 180 20.62 0.43 -6.92
CA ARG A 180 21.95 -0.19 -6.72
C ARG A 180 22.98 0.46 -7.64
N GLU A 181 22.65 0.69 -8.91
CA GLU A 181 23.50 1.40 -9.87
C GLU A 181 23.76 2.84 -9.43
N GLU A 182 22.73 3.58 -9.02
CA GLU A 182 22.87 4.99 -8.62
C GLU A 182 23.65 5.17 -7.31
N VAL A 183 23.46 4.25 -6.34
CA VAL A 183 24.27 4.19 -5.12
C VAL A 183 25.73 3.89 -5.44
N GLU A 184 26.01 3.02 -6.42
CA GLU A 184 27.38 2.75 -6.88
C GLU A 184 28.00 3.95 -7.59
N ARG A 185 27.29 4.51 -8.56
CA ARG A 185 27.74 5.67 -9.37
C ARG A 185 28.08 6.89 -8.52
N ARG A 186 27.43 7.05 -7.37
CA ARG A 186 27.70 8.12 -6.38
C ARG A 186 28.65 7.70 -5.24
N SER A 187 29.19 6.48 -5.24
CA SER A 187 30.05 5.92 -4.18
C SER A 187 29.40 5.92 -2.79
N LEU A 188 28.11 5.58 -2.72
CA LEU A 188 27.27 5.66 -1.52
C LEU A 188 27.04 4.32 -0.81
N ARG A 189 27.68 3.20 -1.24
CA ARG A 189 27.48 1.86 -0.62
C ARG A 189 27.59 1.84 0.91
N ASN A 190 28.49 2.66 1.47
CA ASN A 190 28.72 2.75 2.92
C ASN A 190 27.74 3.69 3.65
N LYS A 191 26.79 4.31 2.94
CA LYS A 191 25.82 5.28 3.46
C LYS A 191 24.37 4.85 3.26
N ILE A 192 24.04 4.26 2.11
CA ILE A 192 22.69 3.82 1.75
C ILE A 192 22.75 2.35 1.34
N LYS A 193 22.04 1.50 2.08
CA LYS A 193 21.77 0.11 1.73
C LYS A 193 20.47 0.02 0.93
N ILE A 194 20.45 -0.77 -0.14
CA ILE A 194 19.21 -1.14 -0.85
C ILE A 194 18.84 -2.55 -0.42
N THR A 195 17.59 -2.79 -0.08
CA THR A 195 17.12 -4.09 0.43
C THR A 195 15.71 -4.37 -0.05
N GLU A 196 15.42 -5.64 -0.29
CA GLU A 196 14.15 -6.07 -0.86
C GLU A 196 13.20 -6.45 0.28
N ILE A 197 11.96 -5.98 0.25
CA ILE A 197 10.93 -6.27 1.25
C ILE A 197 9.78 -7.05 0.61
N ALA A 198 9.18 -7.95 1.39
CA ALA A 198 7.94 -8.60 1.01
C ALA A 198 6.78 -7.60 0.97
N HIS A 199 5.65 -8.03 0.39
CA HIS A 199 4.63 -7.12 -0.14
C HIS A 199 4.24 -5.98 0.82
N VAL A 200 4.44 -4.75 0.36
CA VAL A 200 3.90 -3.52 0.93
C VAL A 200 3.07 -2.83 -0.15
N GLY A 201 1.81 -2.53 0.16
CA GLY A 201 0.85 -1.90 -0.77
C GLY A 201 1.13 -0.42 -0.97
N GLY A 202 0.10 0.38 -1.20
CA GLY A 202 0.18 1.85 -1.17
C GLY A 202 0.08 2.54 -2.53
N HIS A 203 0.39 1.84 -3.63
CA HIS A 203 -0.16 2.18 -4.95
C HIS A 203 -0.12 0.98 -5.89
N LYS A 204 -1.08 0.93 -6.82
CA LYS A 204 -1.27 -0.16 -7.78
C LYS A 204 -0.16 -0.23 -8.85
N TYR A 205 0.27 0.88 -9.46
CA TYR A 205 0.98 0.80 -10.76
C TYR A 205 2.47 0.39 -10.87
N ALA A 206 3.39 0.38 -9.88
CA ALA A 206 3.31 0.73 -8.47
C ALA A 206 4.51 0.16 -7.68
N ALA A 207 5.75 0.65 -7.89
CA ALA A 207 6.83 0.34 -6.95
C ALA A 207 6.64 1.12 -5.65
N ASN A 208 6.73 0.39 -4.53
CA ASN A 208 6.52 0.91 -3.18
C ASN A 208 7.82 0.73 -2.38
N ALA A 209 8.17 1.73 -1.57
CA ALA A 209 9.39 1.75 -0.78
C ALA A 209 9.16 2.28 0.65
N ILE A 210 9.94 1.76 1.61
CA ILE A 210 9.99 2.26 2.99
C ILE A 210 11.41 2.75 3.29
N LEU A 211 11.52 3.95 3.86
CA LEU A 211 12.79 4.59 4.20
C LEU A 211 13.12 4.36 5.67
N LEU A 212 14.32 3.84 5.96
CA LEU A 212 14.81 3.65 7.32
C LEU A 212 15.86 4.73 7.70
N PRO A 213 15.79 5.35 8.89
CA PRO A 213 14.99 4.95 10.05
C PRO A 213 13.61 5.62 10.17
N SER A 214 13.24 6.57 9.30
CA SER A 214 12.02 7.39 9.50
C SER A 214 10.71 6.61 9.36
N LEU A 215 10.72 5.45 8.72
CA LEU A 215 9.54 4.66 8.34
C LEU A 215 8.56 5.44 7.45
N ASP A 216 9.08 6.40 6.68
CA ASP A 216 8.33 7.03 5.58
C ASP A 216 8.06 5.99 4.48
N MET A 217 6.82 5.94 4.02
CA MET A 217 6.42 5.10 2.91
C MET A 217 6.21 5.96 1.66
N LEU A 218 6.90 5.58 0.59
CA LEU A 218 6.77 6.17 -0.73
C LEU A 218 6.14 5.14 -1.68
N SER A 219 5.26 5.59 -2.56
CA SER A 219 4.67 4.77 -3.63
C SER A 219 4.66 5.54 -4.94
N ASN A 220 4.08 4.95 -5.99
CA ASN A 220 4.09 5.52 -7.33
C ASN A 220 5.51 5.69 -7.91
N LEU A 221 6.46 4.86 -7.46
CA LEU A 221 7.84 4.94 -7.91
C LEU A 221 8.07 4.10 -9.18
N THR A 222 9.10 4.47 -9.92
CA THR A 222 9.65 3.78 -11.10
C THR A 222 11.17 3.86 -11.06
N ALA A 223 11.88 3.08 -11.88
CA ALA A 223 13.35 3.12 -11.95
C ALA A 223 13.93 4.54 -12.18
N GLU A 224 13.23 5.39 -12.93
CA GLU A 224 13.61 6.79 -13.19
C GLU A 224 13.69 7.65 -11.92
N HIS A 225 13.00 7.26 -10.85
CA HIS A 225 13.04 7.96 -9.56
C HIS A 225 14.30 7.65 -8.74
N ALA A 226 15.12 6.67 -9.12
CA ALA A 226 16.30 6.28 -8.33
C ALA A 226 17.26 7.46 -8.01
N PRO A 227 17.62 8.37 -8.95
CA PRO A 227 18.44 9.54 -8.65
C PRO A 227 17.78 10.54 -7.69
N ALA A 228 16.47 10.73 -7.80
CA ALA A 228 15.70 11.57 -6.88
C ALA A 228 15.61 10.94 -5.49
N LEU A 229 15.40 9.62 -5.42
CA LEU A 229 15.23 8.84 -4.20
C LEU A 229 16.53 8.73 -3.40
N VAL A 230 17.66 8.51 -4.07
CA VAL A 230 19.00 8.60 -3.44
C VAL A 230 19.27 10.02 -2.93
N SER A 231 18.80 11.06 -3.62
CA SER A 231 18.99 12.45 -3.18
C SER A 231 18.10 12.81 -1.98
N HIS A 232 16.84 12.37 -1.99
CA HIS A 232 15.92 12.49 -0.86
C HIS A 232 16.44 11.70 0.35
N ALA A 233 16.96 10.48 0.15
CA ALA A 233 17.56 9.68 1.22
C ALA A 233 18.72 10.39 1.93
N LEU A 234 19.57 11.11 1.19
CA LEU A 234 20.67 11.90 1.77
C LEU A 234 20.21 13.19 2.46
N ALA A 235 19.08 13.77 2.04
CA ALA A 235 18.55 15.03 2.58
C ALA A 235 17.00 15.08 2.48
N PRO A 236 16.25 14.38 3.36
CA PRO A 236 14.79 14.22 3.18
C PRO A 236 14.02 15.53 3.26
N SER A 237 14.52 16.49 4.05
CA SER A 237 13.99 17.85 4.17
C SER A 237 14.15 18.72 2.91
N LYS A 238 14.86 18.24 1.88
CA LYS A 238 15.09 18.93 0.60
C LYS A 238 14.74 18.10 -0.64
N GLY A 239 14.33 16.84 -0.48
CA GLY A 239 14.12 15.92 -1.60
C GLY A 239 12.71 16.01 -2.17
N SER A 240 12.60 16.09 -3.50
CA SER A 240 11.37 16.29 -4.28
C SER A 240 10.45 15.07 -4.41
N LEU A 241 10.40 14.20 -3.39
CA LEU A 241 9.59 12.97 -3.40
C LEU A 241 8.42 13.01 -2.40
N TRP A 242 8.10 14.18 -1.86
CA TRP A 242 6.87 14.36 -1.11
C TRP A 242 5.61 14.03 -1.97
N PRO A 243 5.52 14.32 -3.28
CA PRO A 243 4.40 13.84 -4.12
C PRO A 243 4.20 12.31 -4.12
N HIS A 244 5.23 11.53 -3.81
CA HIS A 244 5.19 10.07 -3.70
C HIS A 244 4.88 9.56 -2.28
N TRP A 245 4.83 10.45 -1.29
CA TRP A 245 4.67 10.10 0.12
C TRP A 245 3.24 9.65 0.44
N ARG A 246 3.13 8.50 1.11
CA ARG A 246 1.85 7.86 1.44
C ARG A 246 1.51 7.92 2.92
N GLY A 247 2.50 8.19 3.75
CA GLY A 247 2.37 8.23 5.20
C GLY A 247 3.65 7.76 5.89
N ARG A 248 3.57 7.65 7.22
CA ARG A 248 4.68 7.21 8.07
C ARG A 248 4.14 6.34 9.20
N TYR A 249 4.83 5.23 9.48
CA TYR A 249 4.48 4.39 10.62
C TYR A 249 4.50 5.19 11.93
N GLY A 250 3.56 4.88 12.82
CA GLY A 250 3.41 5.49 14.14
C GLY A 250 2.94 6.94 14.16
N LEU A 251 2.59 7.53 13.01
CA LEU A 251 1.77 8.74 12.95
C LEU A 251 0.29 8.36 12.81
N THR A 252 -0.59 9.07 13.51
CA THR A 252 -2.04 9.04 13.28
C THR A 252 -2.40 9.76 11.97
N GLU A 253 -3.63 9.60 11.50
CA GLU A 253 -4.14 10.28 10.30
C GLU A 253 -3.97 11.82 10.40
N ASP A 254 -4.36 12.43 11.51
CA ASP A 254 -4.15 13.87 11.77
C ASP A 254 -2.67 14.28 11.75
N GLN A 255 -1.77 13.46 12.31
CA GLN A 255 -0.33 13.73 12.32
C GLN A 255 0.25 13.61 10.90
N GLN A 256 -0.21 12.65 10.10
CA GLN A 256 0.17 12.50 8.70
C GLN A 256 -0.30 13.71 7.87
N ALA A 257 -1.54 14.17 8.07
CA ALA A 257 -2.09 15.36 7.40
C ALA A 257 -1.35 16.66 7.78
N LYS A 258 -1.01 16.84 9.07
CA LYS A 258 -0.19 17.98 9.55
C LYS A 258 1.22 17.97 8.94
N LEU A 259 1.88 16.81 8.94
CA LEU A 259 3.21 16.65 8.35
C LEU A 259 3.16 16.95 6.84
N TRP A 260 2.17 16.40 6.14
CA TRP A 260 1.92 16.66 4.72
C TRP A 260 1.76 18.15 4.43
N SER A 261 0.80 18.82 5.09
CA SER A 261 0.50 20.24 4.88
C SER A 261 1.72 21.14 5.07
N ARG A 262 2.64 20.78 5.97
CA ARG A 262 3.89 21.53 6.14
C ARG A 262 4.90 21.26 5.03
N MET A 263 5.09 20.01 4.62
CA MET A 263 6.07 19.67 3.58
C MET A 263 5.61 20.17 2.20
N SER A 264 4.32 20.05 1.87
CA SER A 264 3.76 20.61 0.64
C SER A 264 3.89 22.14 0.60
N LYS A 265 3.70 22.86 1.72
CA LYS A 265 3.97 24.32 1.79
C LYS A 265 5.44 24.71 1.58
N VAL A 266 6.39 23.79 1.72
CA VAL A 266 7.80 24.02 1.36
C VAL A 266 8.02 23.87 -0.15
N GLU A 267 7.31 22.93 -0.81
CA GLU A 267 7.36 22.74 -2.26
C GLU A 267 6.51 23.80 -3.02
N HIS A 268 5.32 24.14 -2.52
CA HIS A 268 4.37 25.10 -3.14
C HIS A 268 4.85 26.56 -3.12
N LYS A 269 6.01 26.87 -2.54
CA LYS A 269 6.68 28.17 -2.78
C LYS A 269 7.26 28.33 -4.19
N LYS A 270 6.93 27.44 -5.12
CA LYS A 270 7.42 27.49 -6.51
C LYS A 270 6.39 27.36 -7.63
N GLU A 271 5.17 26.92 -7.38
CA GLU A 271 4.11 26.88 -8.41
C GLU A 271 2.73 26.92 -7.73
N ASP A 272 2.04 28.07 -7.84
CA ASP A 272 0.68 28.25 -7.35
C ASP A 272 -0.33 27.75 -8.38
N PHE A 273 -1.10 26.71 -8.03
CA PHE A 273 -2.44 26.48 -8.58
C PHE A 273 -3.42 26.42 -7.42
N MET A 274 -4.28 27.43 -7.31
CA MET A 274 -5.24 27.54 -6.22
C MET A 274 -6.49 26.71 -6.52
N ALA A 275 -6.76 25.69 -5.70
CA ALA A 275 -8.09 25.09 -5.61
C ALA A 275 -9.02 26.05 -4.85
N ASN A 276 -10.21 26.34 -5.40
CA ASN A 276 -11.20 27.21 -4.75
C ASN A 276 -12.00 26.43 -3.70
N GLU A 277 -11.67 26.61 -2.41
CA GLU A 277 -12.29 25.90 -1.26
C GLU A 277 -13.78 26.22 -0.98
N ASN A 278 -14.51 26.87 -1.89
CA ASN A 278 -15.85 27.45 -1.61
C ASN A 278 -17.00 27.01 -2.54
N GLU A 279 -16.78 26.18 -3.56
CA GLU A 279 -17.89 25.72 -4.44
C GLU A 279 -18.42 24.35 -4.00
N ARG A 280 -19.73 24.29 -3.73
CA ARG A 280 -20.44 23.11 -3.21
C ARG A 280 -21.59 22.74 -4.13
N VAL A 281 -21.82 21.44 -4.24
CA VAL A 281 -22.94 20.86 -4.99
C VAL A 281 -23.88 20.08 -4.08
N THR A 282 -25.09 19.82 -4.58
CA THR A 282 -26.07 18.95 -3.93
C THR A 282 -26.04 17.59 -4.62
N LEU A 283 -25.95 16.52 -3.84
CA LEU A 283 -26.02 15.14 -4.31
C LEU A 283 -27.20 14.44 -3.65
N ARG A 284 -27.77 13.45 -4.34
CA ARG A 284 -28.94 12.69 -3.88
C ARG A 284 -28.59 11.21 -3.82
N PHE A 285 -28.64 10.67 -2.63
CA PHE A 285 -28.41 9.25 -2.36
C PHE A 285 -29.74 8.55 -2.06
N LYS A 286 -29.85 7.28 -2.41
CA LYS A 286 -30.98 6.44 -2.05
C LYS A 286 -30.50 5.21 -1.29
N THR A 287 -30.96 5.01 -0.06
CA THR A 287 -30.57 3.85 0.76
C THR A 287 -31.22 2.58 0.25
N PHE A 288 -30.71 1.42 0.68
CA PHE A 288 -31.33 0.12 0.40
C PHE A 288 -32.75 -0.04 0.99
N GLU A 289 -33.14 0.82 1.94
CA GLU A 289 -34.49 0.88 2.51
C GLU A 289 -35.43 1.78 1.68
N GLY A 290 -34.90 2.47 0.66
CA GLY A 290 -35.63 3.38 -0.22
C GLY A 290 -35.69 4.83 0.26
N GLU A 291 -35.09 5.16 1.41
CA GLU A 291 -34.96 6.54 1.90
C GLU A 291 -34.05 7.35 0.97
N GLU A 292 -34.48 8.55 0.59
CA GLU A 292 -33.66 9.48 -0.19
C GLU A 292 -32.98 10.51 0.74
N LYS A 293 -31.64 10.51 0.74
CA LYS A 293 -30.81 11.44 1.51
C LYS A 293 -30.19 12.47 0.56
N VAL A 294 -30.57 13.73 0.75
CA VAL A 294 -30.00 14.88 0.01
C VAL A 294 -28.87 15.47 0.83
N VAL A 295 -27.66 15.50 0.29
CA VAL A 295 -26.45 15.94 0.99
C VAL A 295 -25.71 17.03 0.21
N SER A 296 -24.98 17.88 0.91
CA SER A 296 -24.11 18.88 0.30
C SER A 296 -22.65 18.43 0.34
N ALA A 297 -22.02 18.35 -0.82
CA ALA A 297 -20.62 17.96 -1.01
C ALA A 297 -19.78 19.14 -1.53
N ASN A 298 -18.50 19.18 -1.18
CA ASN A 298 -17.55 20.09 -1.80
C ASN A 298 -17.09 19.52 -3.15
N ILE A 299 -16.84 20.37 -4.15
CA ILE A 299 -16.18 19.92 -5.38
C ILE A 299 -14.77 19.41 -5.04
N GLY A 300 -14.39 18.27 -5.58
CA GLY A 300 -13.11 17.59 -5.33
C GLY A 300 -13.13 16.51 -4.25
N GLU A 301 -14.14 16.46 -3.37
CA GLU A 301 -14.36 15.30 -2.47
C GLU A 301 -14.67 14.04 -3.29
N ASN A 302 -14.37 12.84 -2.79
CA ASN A 302 -14.89 11.60 -3.39
C ASN A 302 -16.18 11.12 -2.70
N LEU A 303 -16.97 10.28 -3.37
CA LEU A 303 -18.27 9.84 -2.83
C LEU A 303 -18.17 9.02 -1.54
N LEU A 304 -17.03 8.37 -1.26
CA LEU A 304 -16.78 7.71 0.03
C LEU A 304 -16.59 8.74 1.16
N GLU A 305 -15.83 9.83 0.92
CA GLU A 305 -15.66 10.93 1.88
C GLU A 305 -17.00 11.62 2.16
N VAL A 306 -17.78 11.92 1.12
CA VAL A 306 -19.14 12.44 1.26
C VAL A 306 -20.02 11.48 2.06
N GLY A 307 -19.93 10.17 1.79
CA GLY A 307 -20.65 9.14 2.51
C GLY A 307 -20.36 9.14 4.00
N LYS A 308 -19.08 9.11 4.38
CA LYS A 308 -18.65 9.13 5.78
C LYS A 308 -19.01 10.43 6.50
N LYS A 309 -18.91 11.56 5.81
CA LYS A 309 -19.20 12.91 6.34
C LYS A 309 -20.67 13.15 6.65
N HIS A 310 -21.58 12.40 6.02
CA HIS A 310 -23.04 12.52 6.17
C HIS A 310 -23.70 11.24 6.71
N ASP A 311 -22.92 10.36 7.34
CA ASP A 311 -23.37 9.08 7.93
C ASP A 311 -24.28 8.26 6.97
N LEU A 312 -23.85 8.14 5.71
CA LEU A 312 -24.55 7.33 4.71
C LEU A 312 -24.25 5.84 4.95
N PRO A 313 -25.28 4.97 4.92
CA PRO A 313 -25.08 3.53 5.11
C PRO A 313 -24.28 2.92 3.97
N SER A 314 -23.67 1.75 4.23
CA SER A 314 -23.00 0.89 3.24
C SER A 314 -21.71 1.45 2.60
N LEU A 315 -21.30 2.68 2.94
CA LEU A 315 -20.02 3.28 2.50
C LEU A 315 -18.94 3.16 3.59
N GLU A 316 -18.64 1.93 4.01
CA GLU A 316 -17.63 1.66 5.06
C GLU A 316 -16.22 2.07 4.62
N GLY A 317 -15.83 1.70 3.39
CA GLY A 317 -14.51 1.95 2.80
C GLY A 317 -13.36 1.57 3.73
N VAL A 318 -13.30 0.29 4.14
CA VAL A 318 -12.36 -0.24 5.15
C VAL A 318 -10.89 -0.04 4.76
N CYS A 319 -10.58 0.01 3.45
CA CYS A 319 -9.22 0.31 2.96
C CYS A 319 -8.86 1.80 2.95
N GLY A 320 -9.75 2.70 3.38
CA GLY A 320 -9.52 4.16 3.32
C GLY A 320 -9.54 4.74 1.90
N GLY A 321 -10.19 4.06 0.94
CA GLY A 321 -10.26 4.50 -0.45
C GLY A 321 -9.06 4.12 -1.33
N ASN A 322 -8.14 3.29 -0.84
CA ASN A 322 -6.91 2.88 -1.55
C ASN A 322 -7.11 1.87 -2.70
N LEU A 323 -8.35 1.60 -3.13
CA LEU A 323 -8.71 0.58 -4.14
C LEU A 323 -8.29 -0.87 -3.79
N GLU A 324 -8.20 -1.19 -2.49
CA GLU A 324 -7.85 -2.53 -1.98
C GLU A 324 -9.07 -3.32 -1.44
N CYS A 325 -10.30 -2.83 -1.64
CA CYS A 325 -11.54 -3.51 -1.25
C CYS A 325 -12.78 -2.93 -1.94
N ALA A 326 -13.89 -3.69 -1.95
CA ALA A 326 -15.17 -3.28 -2.53
C ALA A 326 -16.15 -2.58 -1.55
N THR A 327 -15.78 -2.34 -0.28
CA THR A 327 -16.69 -1.86 0.80
C THR A 327 -17.12 -0.39 0.71
N CYS A 328 -16.94 0.24 -0.45
CA CYS A 328 -17.50 1.56 -0.78
C CYS A 328 -18.35 1.49 -2.06
N HIS A 329 -18.84 0.30 -2.39
CA HIS A 329 -19.68 0.02 -3.55
C HIS A 329 -20.98 0.85 -3.49
N LEU A 330 -21.35 1.37 -4.65
CA LEU A 330 -22.59 2.09 -4.90
C LEU A 330 -23.04 1.87 -6.34
N TYR A 331 -24.27 2.27 -6.65
CA TYR A 331 -24.83 2.25 -8.00
C TYR A 331 -25.09 3.65 -8.53
N MET A 332 -24.70 3.89 -9.77
CA MET A 332 -24.92 5.15 -10.49
C MET A 332 -26.06 4.96 -11.48
N SER A 333 -27.08 5.84 -11.44
CA SER A 333 -28.20 5.76 -12.40
C SER A 333 -27.72 5.89 -13.84
N GLN A 334 -28.26 5.05 -14.71
CA GLN A 334 -28.05 5.09 -16.16
C GLN A 334 -29.02 6.07 -16.86
N GLU A 335 -30.10 6.47 -16.19
CA GLU A 335 -31.09 7.41 -16.70
C GLU A 335 -31.37 8.52 -15.66
N PRO A 336 -31.02 9.80 -15.94
CA PRO A 336 -30.02 10.21 -16.93
C PRO A 336 -28.65 9.57 -16.61
N PRO A 337 -27.78 9.32 -17.60
CA PRO A 337 -26.47 8.72 -17.35
C PRO A 337 -25.58 9.66 -16.53
N ALA A 338 -24.87 9.11 -15.55
CA ALA A 338 -23.98 9.87 -14.68
C ALA A 338 -22.77 10.43 -15.46
N PRO A 339 -22.40 11.72 -15.27
CA PRO A 339 -21.23 12.34 -15.90
C PRO A 339 -19.94 11.95 -15.16
N ILE A 340 -19.64 10.66 -15.17
CA ILE A 340 -18.47 10.03 -14.54
C ILE A 340 -17.66 9.32 -15.63
N SER A 341 -16.36 9.11 -15.38
CA SER A 341 -15.57 8.21 -16.23
C SER A 341 -16.13 6.78 -16.15
N GLU A 342 -15.84 5.93 -17.13
CA GLU A 342 -15.94 4.48 -16.95
C GLU A 342 -15.08 4.01 -15.75
N PRO A 343 -15.39 2.86 -15.11
CA PRO A 343 -14.49 2.26 -14.14
C PRO A 343 -13.15 1.89 -14.78
N SER A 344 -12.06 2.12 -14.07
CA SER A 344 -10.74 1.57 -14.48
C SER A 344 -10.72 0.04 -14.39
N ASP A 345 -9.85 -0.62 -15.13
CA ASP A 345 -9.71 -2.09 -15.11
C ASP A 345 -9.56 -2.64 -13.67
N GLU A 346 -8.83 -1.93 -12.79
CA GLU A 346 -8.65 -2.38 -11.40
C GLU A 346 -9.80 -1.98 -10.47
N GLU A 347 -10.57 -0.96 -10.83
CA GLU A 347 -11.89 -0.75 -10.19
C GLU A 347 -12.83 -1.89 -10.57
N TYR A 348 -12.81 -2.33 -11.82
CA TYR A 348 -13.58 -3.47 -12.32
C TYR A 348 -13.18 -4.79 -11.64
N ASP A 349 -11.87 -5.07 -11.49
CA ASP A 349 -11.36 -6.20 -10.71
C ASP A 349 -11.86 -6.17 -9.26
N MET A 350 -11.83 -5.00 -8.61
CA MET A 350 -12.33 -4.84 -7.23
C MET A 350 -13.85 -4.96 -7.14
N LEU A 351 -14.59 -4.46 -8.12
CA LEU A 351 -16.03 -4.64 -8.25
C LEU A 351 -16.45 -6.11 -8.41
N GLY A 352 -15.55 -6.97 -8.90
CA GLY A 352 -15.73 -8.43 -8.89
C GLY A 352 -15.91 -9.03 -7.48
N TYR A 353 -15.51 -8.32 -6.43
CA TYR A 353 -15.74 -8.68 -5.03
C TYR A 353 -16.93 -7.95 -4.38
N ALA A 354 -17.64 -7.07 -5.11
CA ALA A 354 -18.75 -6.30 -4.59
C ALA A 354 -20.02 -7.14 -4.43
N LEU A 355 -20.67 -7.04 -3.27
CA LEU A 355 -21.90 -7.78 -2.98
C LEU A 355 -23.09 -7.14 -3.69
N GLY A 356 -23.70 -7.89 -4.63
CA GLY A 356 -24.80 -7.39 -5.44
C GLY A 356 -24.38 -6.61 -6.68
N TYR A 357 -23.14 -6.81 -7.18
CA TYR A 357 -22.67 -6.23 -8.43
C TYR A 357 -23.73 -6.25 -9.55
N LYS A 358 -23.89 -5.09 -10.17
CA LYS A 358 -24.68 -4.83 -11.38
C LYS A 358 -23.77 -4.26 -12.46
N ASP A 359 -23.82 -4.85 -13.63
CA ASP A 359 -23.08 -4.40 -14.81
C ASP A 359 -23.53 -3.00 -15.26
N GLY A 360 -22.58 -2.16 -15.69
CA GLY A 360 -22.77 -0.74 -16.02
C GLY A 360 -23.14 0.21 -14.87
N GLU A 361 -23.93 -0.24 -13.87
CA GLU A 361 -24.35 0.60 -12.73
C GLU A 361 -23.31 0.69 -11.60
N SER A 362 -22.55 -0.38 -11.35
CA SER A 362 -21.74 -0.51 -10.12
C SER A 362 -20.43 0.25 -10.19
N ARG A 363 -20.14 1.02 -9.13
CA ARG A 363 -18.90 1.79 -8.96
C ARG A 363 -18.43 1.77 -7.52
N LEU A 364 -17.15 2.06 -7.30
CA LEU A 364 -16.56 2.26 -5.98
C LEU A 364 -16.53 3.76 -5.67
N GLY A 365 -17.22 4.19 -4.62
CA GLY A 365 -17.40 5.60 -4.28
C GLY A 365 -16.09 6.34 -3.99
N CYS A 366 -15.02 5.65 -3.61
CA CYS A 366 -13.70 6.26 -3.47
C CYS A 366 -13.02 6.61 -4.80
N GLN A 367 -13.54 6.14 -5.94
CA GLN A 367 -13.00 6.40 -7.29
C GLN A 367 -13.83 7.43 -8.08
N ILE A 368 -14.94 7.90 -7.53
CA ILE A 368 -15.76 8.95 -8.14
C ILE A 368 -15.54 10.25 -7.37
N GLN A 369 -14.97 11.25 -8.06
CA GLN A 369 -14.86 12.61 -7.56
C GLN A 369 -16.16 13.39 -7.78
N VAL A 370 -16.44 14.30 -6.84
CA VAL A 370 -17.55 15.24 -6.92
C VAL A 370 -17.15 16.39 -7.83
N THR A 371 -17.78 16.46 -9.00
CA THR A 371 -17.62 17.57 -9.95
C THR A 371 -18.87 18.45 -9.98
N LYS A 372 -18.80 19.55 -10.72
CA LYS A 372 -19.94 20.44 -10.94
C LYS A 372 -21.04 19.75 -11.76
N GLU A 373 -20.63 19.03 -12.79
CA GLU A 373 -21.48 18.25 -13.69
C GLU A 373 -22.22 17.15 -12.91
N LEU A 374 -21.56 16.49 -11.95
CA LEU A 374 -22.21 15.49 -11.08
C LEU A 374 -23.30 16.12 -10.21
N GLY A 375 -23.11 17.35 -9.74
CA GLY A 375 -24.14 18.14 -9.05
C GLY A 375 -25.31 18.53 -9.95
N GLU A 376 -25.03 18.98 -11.17
CA GLU A 376 -26.03 19.32 -12.18
C GLU A 376 -26.84 18.08 -12.62
N TRP A 377 -26.18 16.92 -12.74
CA TRP A 377 -26.81 15.62 -12.96
C TRP A 377 -27.71 15.19 -11.80
N ALA A 378 -27.25 15.33 -10.55
CA ALA A 378 -28.09 15.03 -9.38
C ALA A 378 -29.33 15.94 -9.34
N ASN A 379 -29.20 17.22 -9.68
CA ASN A 379 -30.32 18.17 -9.76
C ASN A 379 -31.30 17.85 -10.91
N SER A 380 -30.85 17.27 -12.02
CA SER A 380 -31.68 16.98 -13.19
C SER A 380 -32.46 15.65 -13.13
N GLY A 381 -32.15 14.79 -12.17
CA GLY A 381 -32.79 13.47 -12.04
C GLY A 381 -31.87 12.36 -11.55
N GLY A 382 -30.56 12.58 -11.54
CA GLY A 382 -29.57 11.61 -11.07
C GLY A 382 -29.73 11.22 -9.60
N ILE A 383 -29.54 9.93 -9.31
CA ILE A 383 -29.58 9.34 -7.96
C ILE A 383 -28.42 8.34 -7.84
N ILE A 384 -27.73 8.40 -6.69
CA ILE A 384 -26.68 7.46 -6.29
C ILE A 384 -27.31 6.45 -5.34
N SER A 385 -27.48 5.19 -5.74
CA SER A 385 -28.13 4.18 -4.89
C SER A 385 -27.10 3.41 -4.07
N LEU A 386 -27.39 3.18 -2.80
CA LEU A 386 -26.52 2.49 -1.85
C LEU A 386 -26.96 1.01 -1.72
N PRO A 387 -26.04 0.03 -1.82
CA PRO A 387 -26.35 -1.38 -1.58
C PRO A 387 -26.77 -1.63 -0.13
N ARG A 388 -27.23 -2.85 0.16
CA ARG A 388 -27.57 -3.28 1.52
C ARG A 388 -26.36 -3.70 2.36
N PHE A 389 -25.22 -3.93 1.71
CA PHE A 389 -24.01 -4.55 2.24
C PHE A 389 -22.78 -3.76 1.80
#